data_AF-A0A8D8Z8I8-F1
#
_entry.id   AF-A0A8D8Z8I8-F1
#
_cell.length_a   1.000
_cell.length_b   1.000
_cell.length_c   1.000
_cell.angle_alpha   90.00
_cell.angle_beta   90.00
_cell.angle_gamma   90.00
#
_symmetry.space_group_name_H-M   'P 1'
#
loop_
_entity.id
_entity.type
_entity.pdbx_description
1 polymer ?
#
loop_
_entity_poly.entity_id
_entity_poly.type
_entity_poly.pdbx_seq_one_letter_code
_entity_poly.pdbx_strand_id
1 'polypeptide(L)'
;MIIKKIKIEKIFNQINNNFSNIIIGDFSIYDSILDISCLINSVDSSVLINKKKYFSFARGDKDITPQKMTKFFNTNYHYIIPNNLNNLKLNSNFLINDILFFLKNGIKPTFTILGPISYL
;
A
#
# COMPACT_ATOMS: atom_id res chain seq x y z
N MET A 1 15.81 2.05 -6.65
CA MET A 1 16.81 2.71 -5.78
C MET A 1 16.16 3.72 -4.82
N ILE A 2 15.38 4.70 -5.29
CA ILE A 2 14.82 5.79 -4.45
C ILE A 2 13.77 5.32 -3.42
N ILE A 3 12.76 4.53 -3.82
CA ILE A 3 11.68 4.11 -2.90
C ILE A 3 12.22 3.36 -1.67
N LYS A 4 13.14 2.41 -1.89
CA LYS A 4 13.76 1.64 -0.82
C LYS A 4 14.55 2.55 0.12
N LYS A 5 15.26 3.54 -0.41
CA LYS A 5 16.00 4.54 0.38
C LYS A 5 15.06 5.32 1.30
N ILE A 6 13.96 5.88 0.77
CA ILE A 6 12.99 6.65 1.56
C ILE A 6 12.34 5.80 2.65
N LYS A 7 11.97 4.55 2.34
CA LYS A 7 11.44 3.60 3.34
C LYS A 7 12.44 3.38 4.49
N ILE A 8 13.71 3.18 4.16
CA ILE A 8 14.77 2.96 5.16
C ILE A 8 15.01 4.22 6.00
N GLU A 9 15.09 5.39 5.36
CA GLU A 9 15.24 6.68 6.06
C GLU A 9 14.10 6.94 7.03
N LYS A 10 12.86 6.65 6.63
CA LYS A 10 11.68 6.74 7.52
C LYS A 10 11.84 5.86 8.75
N ILE A 11 12.40 4.66 8.61
CA ILE A 11 12.58 3.73 9.74
C ILE A 11 13.71 4.19 10.66
N PHE A 12 14.84 4.63 10.10
CA PHE A 12 15.91 5.23 10.90
C PHE A 12 15.43 6.48 11.64
N ASN A 13 14.60 7.31 11.03
CA ASN A 13 14.02 8.46 11.73
C ASN A 13 13.18 8.03 12.94
N GLN A 14 12.38 6.96 12.84
CA GLN A 14 11.61 6.46 13.99
C GLN A 14 12.52 5.92 15.10
N ILE A 15 13.58 5.19 14.73
CA ILE A 15 14.57 4.64 15.68
C ILE A 15 15.33 5.78 16.38
N ASN A 16 15.84 6.75 15.62
CA ASN A 16 16.64 7.88 16.13
C ASN A 16 15.82 8.80 17.06
N ASN A 17 14.49 8.85 16.87
CA ASN A 17 13.56 9.56 17.76
C ASN A 17 13.03 8.68 18.90
N ASN A 18 13.59 7.49 19.12
CA ASN A 18 13.25 6.57 20.21
C ASN A 18 11.76 6.21 20.28
N PHE A 19 11.10 6.04 19.13
CA PHE A 19 9.72 5.56 19.12
C PHE A 19 9.64 4.13 19.64
N SER A 20 8.70 3.88 20.55
CA SER A 20 8.46 2.55 21.13
C SER A 20 8.03 1.53 20.08
N ASN A 21 7.28 1.98 19.07
CA ASN A 21 6.79 1.17 17.95
C ASN A 21 7.37 1.67 16.65
N ILE A 22 8.04 0.78 15.91
CA ILE A 22 8.56 1.07 14.57
C ILE A 22 7.49 0.72 13.53
N ILE A 23 6.81 1.73 13.00
CA ILE A 23 5.66 1.60 12.10
C ILE A 23 6.12 1.31 10.67
N ILE A 24 5.50 0.30 10.06
CA ILE A 24 5.60 -0.02 8.62
C ILE A 24 4.21 -0.30 8.02
N GLY A 25 4.13 -0.31 6.69
CA GLY A 25 2.90 -0.64 5.95
C GLY A 25 2.05 0.58 5.58
N ASP A 26 2.34 1.75 6.16
CA ASP A 26 1.71 3.03 5.85
C ASP A 26 2.39 3.78 4.68
N PHE A 27 3.58 3.34 4.26
CA PHE A 27 4.23 3.90 3.07
C PHE A 27 3.52 3.43 1.81
N SER A 28 2.97 4.38 1.05
CA SER A 28 2.42 4.15 -0.28
C SER A 28 3.21 4.90 -1.35
N ILE A 29 3.19 4.38 -2.59
CA ILE A 29 3.69 5.10 -3.76
C ILE A 29 2.59 5.91 -4.47
N TYR A 30 1.33 5.82 -4.02
CA TYR A 30 0.23 6.66 -4.48
C TYR A 30 -0.88 6.78 -3.43
N ASP A 31 -1.56 5.68 -3.13
CA ASP A 31 -2.66 5.62 -2.16
C ASP A 31 -2.66 4.28 -1.40
N SER A 32 -2.86 4.36 -0.08
CA SER A 32 -2.86 3.18 0.80
C SER A 32 -4.08 2.29 0.57
N ILE A 33 -5.22 2.84 0.15
CA ILE A 33 -6.38 2.02 -0.20
C ILE A 33 -6.11 1.28 -1.52
N LEU A 34 -5.52 1.95 -2.52
CA LEU A 34 -5.07 1.28 -3.76
C LEU A 34 -4.05 0.17 -3.49
N ASP A 35 -3.13 0.37 -2.54
CA ASP A 35 -2.16 -0.66 -2.13
C ASP A 35 -2.87 -1.92 -1.65
N ILE A 36 -3.92 -1.77 -0.83
CA ILE A 36 -4.75 -2.89 -0.36
C ILE A 36 -5.53 -3.48 -1.53
N SER A 37 -6.15 -2.66 -2.38
CA SER A 37 -6.87 -3.13 -3.57
C SER A 37 -5.98 -4.01 -4.46
N CYS A 38 -4.69 -3.67 -4.57
CA CYS A 38 -3.71 -4.49 -5.29
C CYS A 38 -3.28 -5.73 -4.49
N LEU A 39 -3.14 -5.61 -3.16
CA LEU A 39 -2.82 -6.71 -2.26
C LEU A 39 -3.85 -7.84 -2.35
N ILE A 40 -5.14 -7.50 -2.35
CA ILE A 40 -6.26 -8.45 -2.28
C ILE A 40 -7.01 -8.64 -3.61
N ASN A 41 -6.44 -8.17 -4.71
CA ASN A 41 -7.01 -8.27 -6.06
C ASN A 41 -8.39 -7.63 -6.25
N SER A 42 -8.68 -6.55 -5.53
CA SER A 42 -9.92 -5.77 -5.70
C SER A 42 -9.91 -4.86 -6.94
N VAL A 43 -8.77 -4.77 -7.63
CA VAL A 43 -8.63 -4.09 -8.93
C VAL A 43 -8.96 -5.00 -10.13
N ASP A 44 -9.45 -6.22 -9.88
CA ASP A 44 -9.83 -7.23 -10.87
C ASP A 44 -8.74 -7.55 -11.89
N SER A 45 -7.54 -7.85 -11.39
CA SER A 45 -6.41 -8.22 -12.24
C SER A 45 -6.25 -9.73 -12.32
N SER A 46 -6.18 -10.28 -13.53
CA SER A 46 -5.84 -11.69 -13.76
C SER A 46 -4.34 -11.99 -13.59
N VAL A 47 -3.51 -10.98 -13.36
CA VAL A 47 -2.04 -11.06 -13.37
C VAL A 47 -1.49 -10.36 -12.13
N LEU A 48 -0.31 -10.80 -11.68
CA LEU A 48 0.47 -10.14 -10.63
C LEU A 48 0.63 -8.64 -10.94
N ILE A 49 0.29 -7.80 -9.96
CA ILE A 49 0.31 -6.34 -10.15
C ILE A 49 1.73 -5.82 -10.00
N ASN A 50 2.31 -5.41 -11.12
CA ASN A 50 3.57 -4.67 -11.13
C ASN A 50 3.32 -3.16 -10.95
N LYS A 51 4.41 -2.41 -10.74
CA LYS A 51 4.36 -0.96 -10.53
C LYS A 51 3.72 -0.18 -11.70
N LYS A 52 3.88 -0.64 -12.94
CA LYS A 52 3.24 0.01 -14.09
C LYS A 52 1.73 -0.10 -14.00
N LYS A 53 1.22 -1.32 -13.82
CA LYS A 53 -0.22 -1.60 -13.71
C LYS A 53 -0.87 -0.94 -12.50
N TYR A 54 -0.15 -0.91 -11.36
CA TYR A 54 -0.55 -0.13 -10.19
C TYR A 54 -0.83 1.34 -10.55
N PHE A 55 0.08 1.99 -11.28
CA PHE A 55 -0.15 3.38 -11.71
C PHE A 55 -1.21 3.51 -12.82
N SER A 56 -1.39 2.50 -13.66
CA SER A 56 -2.50 2.49 -14.62
C SER A 56 -3.85 2.54 -13.90
N PHE A 57 -4.03 1.84 -12.78
CA PHE A 57 -5.24 2.00 -11.96
C PHE A 57 -5.33 3.38 -11.31
N ALA A 58 -4.20 3.94 -10.88
CA ALA A 58 -4.16 5.22 -10.19
C ALA A 58 -4.48 6.44 -11.07
N ARG A 59 -3.92 6.49 -12.28
CA ARG A 59 -3.95 7.68 -13.15
C ARG A 59 -4.29 7.38 -14.61
N GLY A 60 -4.65 6.13 -14.90
CA GLY A 60 -4.94 5.67 -16.24
C GLY A 60 -3.69 5.46 -17.09
N ASP A 61 -3.89 4.80 -18.22
CA ASP A 61 -2.98 4.79 -19.35
C ASP A 61 -3.77 4.70 -20.66
N LYS A 62 -3.18 4.17 -21.74
CA LYS A 62 -3.86 4.04 -23.04
C LYS A 62 -5.01 3.04 -23.01
N ASP A 63 -4.93 2.03 -22.14
CA ASP A 63 -5.82 0.87 -22.14
C ASP A 63 -6.71 0.81 -20.89
N ILE A 64 -6.31 1.49 -19.81
CA ILE A 64 -6.98 1.48 -18.51
C ILE A 64 -7.45 2.89 -18.15
N THR A 65 -8.74 3.03 -17.88
CA THR A 65 -9.30 4.25 -17.28
C THR A 65 -8.90 4.32 -15.79
N PRO A 66 -8.52 5.51 -15.28
CA PRO A 66 -8.21 5.66 -13.86
C PRO A 66 -9.41 5.32 -12.99
N GLN A 67 -9.15 4.70 -11.85
CA GLN A 67 -10.18 4.46 -10.85
C GLN A 67 -10.62 5.77 -10.19
N LYS A 68 -11.88 5.80 -9.75
CA LYS A 68 -12.46 7.00 -9.13
C LYS A 68 -11.78 7.28 -7.78
N MET A 69 -11.61 8.56 -7.49
CA MET A 69 -11.12 9.04 -6.20
C MET A 69 -12.19 9.78 -5.44
N THR A 70 -12.14 9.73 -4.11
CA THR A 70 -13.00 10.53 -3.23
C THR A 70 -12.23 10.97 -1.98
N LYS A 71 -12.79 11.93 -1.22
CA LYS A 71 -12.17 12.42 0.02
C LYS A 71 -12.06 11.32 1.07
N PHE A 72 -10.93 11.27 1.74
CA PHE A 72 -10.73 10.42 2.91
C PHE A 72 -11.24 11.14 4.16
N PHE A 73 -12.42 10.73 4.63
CA PHE A 73 -13.14 11.39 5.72
C PHE A 73 -13.27 12.90 5.50
N ASN A 74 -13.04 13.70 6.54
CA ASN A 74 -13.07 15.16 6.53
C ASN A 74 -11.69 15.79 6.24
N THR A 75 -10.73 14.99 5.77
CA THR A 75 -9.38 15.49 5.44
C THR A 75 -9.31 16.06 4.03
N ASN A 76 -8.18 16.67 3.68
CA ASN A 76 -7.86 17.05 2.30
C ASN A 76 -7.23 15.90 1.49
N TYR A 77 -7.01 14.74 2.10
CA TYR A 77 -6.51 13.56 1.41
C TYR A 77 -7.62 12.93 0.56
N HIS A 78 -7.25 12.36 -0.58
CA HIS A 78 -8.16 11.63 -1.45
C HIS A 78 -7.61 10.23 -1.67
N TYR A 79 -8.49 9.23 -1.62
CA TYR A 79 -8.15 7.84 -1.83
C TYR A 79 -8.86 7.27 -3.06
N ILE A 80 -8.35 6.16 -3.59
CA ILE A 80 -8.96 5.45 -4.71
C ILE A 80 -10.01 4.47 -4.20
N ILE A 81 -11.22 4.58 -4.73
CA ILE A 81 -12.35 3.74 -4.36
C ILE A 81 -12.09 2.30 -4.86
N PRO A 82 -12.19 1.26 -4.00
CA PRO A 82 -12.15 -0.14 -4.42
C PRO A 82 -13.19 -0.45 -5.50
N ASN A 83 -12.81 -1.22 -6.52
CA ASN A 83 -13.66 -1.42 -7.71
C ASN A 83 -14.40 -2.77 -7.75
N ASN A 84 -13.77 -3.86 -7.31
CA ASN A 84 -14.36 -5.20 -7.35
C ASN A 84 -14.18 -5.93 -6.01
N LEU A 85 -15.28 -6.36 -5.40
CA LEU A 85 -15.31 -7.07 -4.11
C LEU A 85 -15.71 -8.54 -4.24
N ASN A 86 -15.98 -9.04 -5.45
CA ASN A 86 -16.60 -10.36 -5.66
C ASN A 86 -15.60 -11.52 -5.57
N ASN A 87 -14.30 -11.28 -5.75
CA ASN A 87 -13.28 -12.34 -5.76
C ASN A 87 -11.95 -11.86 -5.16
N LEU A 88 -11.99 -11.50 -3.87
CA LEU A 88 -10.84 -11.03 -3.12
C LEU A 88 -9.87 -12.20 -2.86
N LYS A 89 -8.62 -12.03 -3.27
CA LYS A 89 -7.54 -13.01 -3.07
C LYS A 89 -6.19 -12.31 -2.97
N LEU A 90 -5.28 -12.88 -2.18
CA LEU A 90 -3.93 -12.33 -2.08
C LEU A 90 -3.24 -12.40 -3.46
N ASN A 91 -2.85 -11.24 -4.00
CA ASN A 91 -2.23 -11.08 -5.32
C ASN A 91 -0.91 -10.31 -5.25
N SER A 92 -0.41 -10.03 -4.06
CA SER A 92 0.91 -9.46 -3.85
C SER A 92 1.50 -9.83 -2.50
N ASN A 93 2.82 -9.90 -2.42
CA ASN A 93 3.56 -10.15 -1.19
C ASN A 93 4.35 -8.93 -0.73
N PHE A 94 4.09 -7.72 -1.27
CA PHE A 94 4.92 -6.55 -0.98
C PHE A 94 5.03 -6.24 0.52
N LEU A 95 3.91 -6.31 1.25
CA LEU A 95 3.86 -6.03 2.68
C LEU A 95 4.59 -7.09 3.48
N ILE A 96 4.39 -8.37 3.13
CA ILE A 96 5.07 -9.52 3.75
C ILE A 96 6.58 -9.40 3.52
N ASN A 97 7.01 -9.04 2.31
CA ASN A 97 8.41 -8.86 1.97
C ASN A 97 9.06 -7.73 2.78
N ASP A 98 8.35 -6.62 3.00
CA ASP A 98 8.82 -5.51 3.83
C ASP A 98 8.96 -5.95 5.30
N ILE A 99 7.94 -6.65 5.85
CA ILE A 99 7.99 -7.19 7.22
C ILE A 99 9.20 -8.11 7.39
N LEU A 100 9.37 -9.09 6.49
CA LEU A 100 10.48 -10.04 6.52
C LEU A 100 11.83 -9.35 6.35
N PHE A 101 11.91 -8.31 5.53
CA PHE A 101 13.13 -7.52 5.35
C PHE A 101 13.55 -6.88 6.68
N PHE A 102 12.65 -6.19 7.38
CA PHE A 102 13.00 -5.53 8.63
C PHE A 102 13.28 -6.52 9.78
N LEU A 103 12.49 -7.60 9.88
CA LEU A 103 12.74 -8.66 10.87
C LEU A 103 14.13 -9.29 10.72
N LYS A 104 14.55 -9.59 9.47
CA LYS A 104 15.89 -10.12 9.19
C LYS A 104 17.02 -9.16 9.55
N ASN A 105 16.73 -7.86 9.64
CA ASN A 105 17.70 -6.83 10.03
C ASN A 105 17.58 -6.46 11.52
N GLY A 106 16.94 -7.29 12.35
CA GLY A 106 16.85 -7.09 13.79
C GLY A 106 15.85 -6.00 14.22
N ILE A 107 15.07 -5.46 13.27
CA ILE A 107 14.03 -4.48 13.58
C ILE A 107 12.72 -5.25 13.74
N LYS A 108 12.05 -5.09 14.89
CA LYS A 108 10.71 -5.65 15.13
C LYS A 108 9.65 -4.60 14.79
N PRO A 109 9.08 -4.59 13.58
CA PRO A 109 8.13 -3.57 13.21
C PRO A 109 6.73 -3.84 13.80
N THR A 110 5.98 -2.77 13.99
CA THR A 110 4.53 -2.77 14.12
C THR A 110 3.96 -2.46 12.74
N PHE A 111 3.17 -3.37 12.17
CA PHE A 111 2.57 -3.13 10.86
C PHE A 111 1.22 -2.44 10.99
N THR A 112 0.91 -1.58 10.03
CA THR A 112 -0.40 -0.92 9.90
C THR A 112 -1.06 -1.32 8.59
N ILE A 113 -2.34 -1.64 8.65
CA ILE A 113 -3.19 -1.92 7.49
C ILE A 113 -4.60 -1.41 7.80
N LEU A 114 -5.34 -0.96 6.78
CA LEU A 114 -6.74 -0.58 6.96
C LEU A 114 -7.56 -1.81 7.37
N GLY A 115 -8.44 -1.65 8.35
CA GLY A 115 -9.33 -2.71 8.80
C GLY A 115 -10.29 -3.15 7.68
N PRO A 116 -10.68 -4.44 7.61
CA PRO A 116 -11.49 -4.96 6.53
C PRO A 116 -12.88 -4.32 6.46
N ILE A 117 -13.48 -3.96 7.60
CA ILE A 117 -14.79 -3.29 7.65
C ILE A 117 -14.70 -1.86 7.10
N SER A 118 -13.62 -1.14 7.38
CA SER A 118 -13.41 0.21 6.84
C SER A 118 -13.09 0.23 5.34
N TYR A 119 -12.64 -0.91 4.80
CA TYR A 119 -12.29 -1.04 3.40
C TYR A 119 -13.50 -1.36 2.50
N LEU A 120 -14.45 -2.14 3.00
CA LEU A 120 -15.70 -2.52 2.32
C LEU A 120 -16.70 -1.36 2.31
#